data_AF-A0A517N3Z4-F1
#
_entry.id   AF-A0A517N3Z4-F1
#
_cell.length_a   1.000
_cell.length_b   1.000
_cell.length_c   1.000
_cell.angle_alpha   90.00
_cell.angle_beta   90.00
_cell.angle_gamma   90.00
#
_symmetry.space_group_name_H-M   'P 1'
#
loop_
_entity.id
_entity.type
_entity.pdbx_description
1 polymer ?
#
loop_
_entity_poly.entity_id
_entity_poly.type
_entity_poly.pdbx_seq_one_letter_code
_entity_poly.pdbx_strand_id
1 'polypeptide(L)'
;MSEPTTQPNDLPGGSRWRLWVDGCGGFLLLVGNEFSLGRAGTRKHLLPHSDVDSTVDIGVHADWPRKAGTIYRQAGDYFWEAEPSGRAKSADAETDRVVKGGGGVARTLISDGKLLGIDGSASVKLAKPSPLSTTAVLSVAPPHRFDGHVDAVVLVDRTVVMGAGRDCHLRHRDASQMVVLVYRPSGWVGKVGLDGEWLELRAGRPTSMGSITMTLESA
;
A
#
# COMPACT_ATOMS: atom_id res chain seq x y z
N MET A 1 -17.47 -9.66 -30.15
CA MET A 1 -18.05 -9.46 -28.80
C MET A 1 -16.88 -9.16 -27.90
N SER A 2 -16.73 -7.92 -27.45
CA SER A 2 -15.62 -7.51 -26.59
C SER A 2 -15.89 -7.99 -25.18
N GLU A 3 -15.00 -8.83 -24.63
CA GLU A 3 -15.08 -9.19 -23.22
C GLU A 3 -14.95 -7.94 -22.35
N PRO A 4 -15.76 -7.78 -21.29
CA PRO A 4 -15.59 -6.69 -20.35
C PRO A 4 -14.20 -6.80 -19.74
N THR A 5 -13.36 -5.79 -19.95
CA THR A 5 -12.07 -5.66 -19.26
C THR A 5 -12.36 -5.35 -17.81
N THR A 6 -12.54 -6.39 -16.98
CA THR A 6 -12.57 -6.25 -15.52
C THR A 6 -11.26 -5.58 -15.12
N GLN A 7 -11.36 -4.33 -14.63
CA GLN A 7 -10.18 -3.64 -14.17
C GLN A 7 -9.70 -4.34 -12.89
N PRO A 8 -8.39 -4.45 -12.63
CA PRO A 8 -7.86 -5.04 -11.40
C PRO A 8 -8.42 -4.42 -10.11
N ASN A 9 -9.00 -3.21 -10.23
CA ASN A 9 -9.62 -2.42 -9.18
C ASN A 9 -11.03 -2.91 -8.76
N ASP A 10 -11.64 -3.88 -9.43
CA ASP A 10 -12.99 -4.38 -9.12
C ASP A 10 -13.01 -5.65 -8.24
N LEU A 11 -11.86 -6.12 -7.74
CA LEU A 11 -11.78 -7.31 -6.89
C LEU A 11 -12.17 -7.00 -5.43
N PRO A 12 -13.29 -7.55 -4.90
CA PRO A 12 -13.61 -7.40 -3.48
C PRO A 12 -12.60 -8.18 -2.65
N GLY A 13 -11.86 -7.49 -1.78
CA GLY A 13 -10.82 -8.06 -0.92
C GLY A 13 -9.38 -7.90 -1.42
N GLY A 14 -9.18 -7.30 -2.60
CA GLY A 14 -7.85 -6.95 -3.11
C GLY A 14 -6.87 -8.13 -3.28
N SER A 15 -5.68 -7.87 -3.81
CA SER A 15 -4.60 -8.85 -3.86
C SER A 15 -3.39 -8.33 -3.09
N ARG A 16 -2.81 -9.21 -2.27
CA ARG A 16 -1.71 -8.88 -1.36
C ARG A 16 -0.44 -9.62 -1.77
N TRP A 17 0.63 -8.85 -1.97
CA TRP A 17 1.94 -9.39 -2.36
C TRP A 17 3.05 -8.77 -1.53
N ARG A 18 4.10 -9.53 -1.27
CA ARG A 18 5.35 -8.98 -0.73
C ARG A 18 6.39 -8.92 -1.84
N LEU A 19 7.08 -7.79 -1.94
CA LEU A 19 8.18 -7.58 -2.86
C LEU A 19 9.45 -7.29 -2.08
N TRP A 20 10.40 -8.21 -2.16
CA TRP A 20 11.75 -8.01 -1.64
C TRP A 20 12.61 -7.42 -2.74
N VAL A 21 13.32 -6.34 -2.45
CA VAL A 21 14.19 -5.67 -3.41
C VAL A 21 15.58 -5.56 -2.80
N ASP A 22 16.55 -6.15 -3.47
CA ASP A 22 17.93 -6.17 -3.00
C ASP A 22 18.46 -4.73 -2.87
N GLY A 23 19.15 -4.44 -1.76
CA GLY A 23 19.67 -3.10 -1.47
C GLY A 23 18.63 -2.04 -1.09
N CYS A 24 17.32 -2.37 -1.08
CA CYS A 24 16.26 -1.42 -0.73
C CYS A 24 15.46 -1.83 0.51
N GLY A 25 15.00 -3.08 0.56
CA GLY A 25 14.13 -3.56 1.63
C GLY A 25 12.89 -4.33 1.15
N GLY A 26 11.95 -4.52 2.06
CA GLY A 26 10.69 -5.24 1.84
C GLY A 26 9.51 -4.30 1.66
N PHE A 27 8.65 -4.60 0.69
CA PHE A 27 7.46 -3.81 0.39
C PHE A 27 6.21 -4.67 0.39
N LEU A 28 5.11 -4.15 0.93
CA LEU A 28 3.79 -4.77 0.82
C LEU A 28 3.02 -4.11 -0.31
N LEU A 29 2.67 -4.85 -1.36
CA LEU A 29 1.87 -4.38 -2.47
C LEU A 29 0.41 -4.79 -2.24
N LEU A 30 -0.47 -3.80 -2.14
CA LEU A 30 -1.91 -4.00 -1.98
C LEU A 30 -2.62 -3.48 -3.22
N VAL A 31 -3.29 -4.37 -3.94
CA VAL A 31 -4.13 -4.06 -5.10
C VAL A 31 -5.58 -4.01 -4.62
N GLY A 32 -6.33 -2.96 -4.95
CA GLY A 32 -7.73 -2.79 -4.53
C GLY A 32 -8.05 -1.33 -4.22
N ASN A 33 -9.28 -1.03 -3.82
CA ASN A 33 -9.70 0.36 -3.54
C ASN A 33 -10.03 0.63 -2.07
N GLU A 34 -9.92 -0.39 -1.22
CA GLU A 34 -10.24 -0.30 0.21
C GLU A 34 -9.16 -1.04 0.98
N PHE A 35 -8.55 -0.37 1.96
CA PHE A 35 -7.44 -0.92 2.74
C PHE A 35 -7.63 -0.59 4.21
N SER A 36 -7.87 -1.62 5.02
CA SER A 36 -7.96 -1.50 6.47
C SER A 36 -6.58 -1.32 7.11
N LEU A 37 -6.50 -0.41 8.08
CA LEU A 37 -5.27 -0.05 8.79
C LEU A 37 -5.52 -0.14 10.29
N GLY A 38 -4.55 -0.67 11.03
CA GLY A 38 -4.67 -0.78 12.48
C GLY A 38 -3.45 -1.42 13.14
N ARG A 39 -3.61 -1.78 14.41
CA ARG A 39 -2.55 -2.45 15.16
C ARG A 39 -2.21 -3.79 14.54
N ALA A 40 -0.92 -4.03 14.36
CA ALA A 40 -0.41 -5.35 13.99
C ALA A 40 -0.93 -6.41 14.96
N GLY A 41 -1.72 -7.35 14.43
CA GLY A 41 -2.16 -8.52 15.16
C GLY A 41 -1.06 -9.58 15.21
N THR A 42 -1.08 -10.43 16.23
CA THR A 42 -0.30 -11.66 16.18
C THR A 42 -1.01 -12.65 15.26
N ARG A 43 -0.59 -12.78 13.99
CA ARG A 43 -1.00 -13.92 13.14
C ARG A 43 -0.53 -15.20 13.84
N LYS A 44 -1.40 -15.85 14.59
CA LYS A 44 -1.01 -16.96 15.46
C LYS A 44 -1.00 -18.25 14.64
N HIS A 45 0.16 -18.61 14.08
CA HIS A 45 0.40 -19.92 13.49
C HIS A 45 0.49 -21.06 14.54
N LEU A 46 0.04 -20.83 15.78
CA LEU A 46 0.38 -21.69 16.93
C LEU A 46 -0.75 -22.07 17.89
N LEU A 47 -2.02 -21.71 17.68
CA LEU A 47 -3.13 -22.34 18.42
C LEU A 47 -4.41 -22.45 17.55
N PRO A 48 -4.97 -23.65 17.34
CA PRO A 48 -6.08 -23.87 16.41
C PRO A 48 -7.49 -23.44 16.91
N HIS A 49 -7.62 -22.64 17.97
CA HIS A 49 -8.93 -22.42 18.63
C HIS A 49 -9.16 -20.99 19.16
N SER A 50 -8.81 -19.93 18.41
CA SER A 50 -9.29 -18.58 18.73
C SER A 50 -9.76 -17.83 17.48
N ASP A 51 -11.08 -17.82 17.26
CA ASP A 51 -11.75 -17.34 16.05
C ASP A 51 -11.93 -15.81 15.94
N VAL A 52 -11.02 -15.00 16.48
CA VAL A 52 -11.06 -13.55 16.21
C VAL A 52 -9.66 -12.99 16.00
N ASP A 53 -9.06 -13.38 14.88
CA ASP A 53 -7.91 -12.68 14.32
C ASP A 53 -8.44 -11.54 13.44
N SER A 54 -8.63 -10.34 14.01
CA SER A 54 -9.00 -9.17 13.22
C SER A 54 -7.76 -8.72 12.44
N THR A 55 -7.50 -9.37 11.30
CA THR A 55 -6.37 -9.01 10.45
C THR A 55 -6.75 -7.78 9.63
N VAL A 56 -6.08 -6.66 9.90
CA VAL A 56 -6.08 -5.50 9.00
C VAL A 56 -5.18 -5.77 7.80
N ASP A 57 -5.46 -5.13 6.67
CA ASP A 57 -4.61 -5.20 5.48
C ASP A 57 -3.21 -4.66 5.78
N ILE A 58 -3.17 -3.58 6.56
CA ILE A 58 -1.96 -2.87 6.96
C ILE A 58 -1.87 -2.87 8.49
N GLY A 59 -0.94 -3.67 9.02
CA GLY A 59 -0.63 -3.71 10.45
C GLY A 59 0.55 -2.80 10.80
N VAL A 60 0.43 -2.04 11.89
CA VAL A 60 1.53 -1.25 12.47
C VAL A 60 1.78 -1.68 13.91
N HIS A 61 3.04 -1.89 14.29
CA HIS A 61 3.45 -2.13 15.67
C HIS A 61 3.45 -0.81 16.47
N ALA A 62 2.28 -0.43 16.95
CA ALA A 62 2.05 0.77 17.73
C ALA A 62 0.89 0.59 18.72
N ASP A 63 0.70 1.56 19.61
CA ASP A 63 -0.47 1.64 20.49
C ASP A 63 -1.67 2.20 19.73
N TRP A 64 -2.16 1.42 18.78
CA TRP A 64 -3.31 1.72 17.94
C TRP A 64 -4.49 0.79 18.27
N PRO A 65 -5.73 1.19 17.92
CA PRO A 65 -6.85 0.27 17.88
C PRO A 65 -6.58 -0.93 16.96
N ARG A 66 -7.26 -2.07 17.18
CA ARG A 66 -7.13 -3.25 16.30
C ARG A 66 -7.44 -2.91 14.84
N LYS A 67 -8.50 -2.14 14.62
CA LYS A 67 -8.80 -1.46 13.37
C LYS A 67 -8.91 0.03 13.69
N ALA A 68 -7.99 0.82 13.15
CA ALA A 68 -7.96 2.27 13.35
C ALA A 68 -8.84 3.00 12.32
N GLY A 69 -9.00 2.41 11.15
CA GLY A 69 -9.79 2.97 10.06
C GLY A 69 -9.49 2.28 8.74
N THR A 70 -9.99 2.90 7.67
CA THR A 70 -9.89 2.38 6.32
C THR A 70 -9.47 3.50 5.37
N ILE A 71 -8.53 3.19 4.48
CA ILE A 71 -8.15 4.03 3.36
C ILE A 71 -8.98 3.62 2.15
N TYR A 72 -9.70 4.58 1.58
CA TYR A 72 -10.44 4.41 0.32
C TYR A 72 -9.72 5.11 -0.81
N ARG A 73 -9.64 4.45 -1.97
CA ARG A 73 -9.26 5.09 -3.23
C ARG A 73 -10.51 5.31 -4.08
N GLN A 74 -10.75 6.56 -4.47
CA GLN A 74 -11.88 6.92 -5.33
C GLN A 74 -11.45 7.97 -6.34
N ALA A 75 -11.69 7.71 -7.63
CA ALA A 75 -11.36 8.61 -8.73
C ALA A 75 -9.89 9.13 -8.73
N GLY A 76 -8.95 8.34 -8.20
CA GLY A 76 -7.53 8.69 -8.11
C GLY A 76 -7.11 9.45 -6.85
N ASP A 77 -8.06 9.79 -5.99
CA ASP A 77 -7.80 10.39 -4.68
C ASP A 77 -7.95 9.36 -3.57
N TYR A 78 -7.30 9.66 -2.44
CA TYR A 78 -7.30 8.82 -1.25
C TYR A 78 -8.07 9.50 -0.13
N PHE A 79 -8.85 8.72 0.59
CA PHE A 79 -9.66 9.20 1.70
C PHE A 79 -9.44 8.32 2.93
N TRP A 80 -9.39 8.95 4.10
CA TRP A 80 -9.36 8.29 5.39
C TRP A 80 -10.76 8.25 5.99
N GLU A 81 -11.18 7.07 6.41
CA GLU A 81 -12.36 6.86 7.25
C GLU A 81 -11.88 6.28 8.58
N ALA A 82 -11.92 7.08 9.64
CA ALA A 82 -11.55 6.60 10.97
C ALA A 82 -12.62 5.62 11.48
N GLU A 83 -12.19 4.52 12.09
CA GLU A 83 -13.12 3.71 12.88
C GLU A 83 -13.61 4.54 14.07
N PRO A 84 -14.90 4.46 14.45
CA PRO A 84 -15.42 5.09 15.65
C PRO A 84 -14.77 4.48 16.90
N SER A 85 -13.55 4.90 17.23
CA SER A 85 -12.91 4.54 18.48
C SER A 85 -13.45 5.46 19.57
N GLY A 86 -13.86 4.91 20.71
CA GLY A 86 -14.51 5.64 21.82
C GLY A 86 -13.63 6.69 22.53
N ARG A 87 -12.56 7.16 21.91
CA ARG A 87 -11.71 8.28 22.36
C ARG A 87 -11.47 9.22 21.18
N ALA A 88 -12.43 10.09 20.92
CA ALA A 88 -12.25 11.18 19.97
C ALA A 88 -11.27 12.20 20.57
N LYS A 89 -10.12 12.40 19.93
CA LYS A 89 -9.57 13.75 19.81
C LYS A 89 -9.79 14.21 18.38
N SER A 90 -10.35 15.40 18.24
CA SER A 90 -10.40 16.10 16.96
C SER A 90 -8.97 16.22 16.46
N ALA A 91 -8.67 15.66 15.28
CA ALA A 91 -7.47 16.01 14.54
C ALA A 91 -7.38 17.54 14.45
N ASP A 92 -6.17 18.08 14.49
CA ASP A 92 -5.90 19.49 14.17
C ASP A 92 -6.41 19.77 12.75
N ALA A 93 -7.69 20.12 12.68
CA ALA A 93 -8.49 20.26 11.49
C ALA A 93 -8.32 21.67 10.96
N GLU A 94 -7.12 21.96 10.49
CA GLU A 94 -6.90 23.09 9.62
C GLU A 94 -6.57 22.54 8.24
N THR A 95 -7.55 22.58 7.33
CA THR A 95 -7.47 22.40 5.87
C THR A 95 -7.85 21.08 5.17
N ASP A 96 -8.35 20.03 5.83
CA ASP A 96 -8.82 18.85 5.07
C ASP A 96 -10.32 18.89 4.74
N ARG A 97 -10.65 18.68 3.45
CA ARG A 97 -12.03 18.60 2.97
C ARG A 97 -12.66 17.29 3.45
N VAL A 98 -13.63 17.41 4.37
CA VAL A 98 -14.48 16.29 4.79
C VAL A 98 -15.57 16.08 3.73
N VAL A 99 -15.62 14.90 3.13
CA VAL A 99 -16.65 14.48 2.18
C VAL A 99 -17.56 13.47 2.87
N LYS A 100 -18.88 13.64 2.76
CA LYS A 100 -19.83 12.61 3.21
C LYS A 100 -19.81 11.46 2.20
N GLY A 101 -19.39 10.27 2.63
CA GLY A 101 -19.42 9.07 1.81
C GLY A 101 -20.85 8.53 1.59
N GLY A 102 -21.00 7.60 0.66
CA GLY A 102 -22.24 6.82 0.50
C GLY A 102 -22.49 6.00 1.77
N GLY A 103 -23.53 6.35 2.53
CA GLY A 103 -23.80 5.80 3.86
C GLY A 103 -23.71 6.80 5.02
N GLY A 104 -23.35 8.06 4.75
CA GLY A 104 -23.37 9.14 5.74
C GLY A 104 -22.15 9.20 6.67
N VAL A 105 -21.17 8.30 6.51
CA VAL A 105 -19.90 8.33 7.24
C VAL A 105 -19.00 9.41 6.64
N ALA A 106 -18.40 10.22 7.51
CA ALA A 106 -17.49 11.30 7.12
C ALA A 106 -16.13 10.71 6.72
N ARG A 107 -15.65 11.10 5.53
CA ARG A 107 -14.33 10.73 5.01
C ARG A 107 -13.47 11.97 4.85
N THR A 108 -12.20 11.88 5.21
CA THR A 108 -11.24 12.99 5.13
C THR A 108 -10.33 12.76 3.92
N LEU A 109 -10.26 13.72 2.99
CA LEU A 109 -9.30 13.65 1.88
C LEU A 109 -7.87 13.58 2.42
N ILE A 110 -7.05 12.67 1.91
CA ILE A 110 -5.62 12.57 2.26
C ILE A 110 -4.80 13.25 1.16
N SER A 111 -4.24 14.41 1.48
CA SER A 111 -3.36 15.11 0.55
C SER A 111 -1.98 14.43 0.47
N ASP A 112 -1.28 14.60 -0.67
CA ASP A 112 0.05 14.06 -0.87
C ASP A 112 1.05 14.54 0.20
N GLY A 113 1.82 13.61 0.75
CA GLY A 113 2.83 13.85 1.79
C GLY A 113 2.27 14.11 3.18
N LYS A 114 0.94 14.06 3.37
CA LYS A 114 0.31 14.30 4.68
C LYS A 114 0.24 13.05 5.54
N LEU A 115 0.18 13.30 6.85
CA LEU A 115 -0.03 12.27 7.85
C LEU A 115 -1.50 11.88 7.91
N LEU A 116 -1.77 10.59 8.16
CA LEU A 116 -3.10 10.11 8.48
C LEU A 116 -3.48 10.57 9.89
N GLY A 117 -4.71 11.03 10.06
CA GLY A 117 -5.28 11.43 11.35
C GLY A 117 -5.66 10.21 12.20
N ILE A 118 -4.65 9.49 12.70
CA ILE A 118 -4.82 8.31 13.55
C ILE A 118 -4.33 8.64 14.95
N ASP A 119 -5.18 8.42 15.95
CA ASP A 119 -4.79 8.57 17.35
C ASP A 119 -3.80 7.48 17.78
N GLY A 120 -2.72 7.89 18.44
CA GLY A 120 -1.75 6.98 19.06
C GLY A 120 -0.30 7.41 18.85
N SER A 121 0.63 6.49 19.06
CA SER A 121 2.07 6.77 19.07
C SER A 121 2.73 6.81 17.69
N ALA A 122 2.16 6.14 16.68
CA ALA A 122 2.71 6.10 15.34
C ALA A 122 2.12 7.17 14.43
N SER A 123 2.94 7.69 13.52
CA SER A 123 2.50 8.54 12.41
C SER A 123 2.73 7.84 11.09
N VAL A 124 1.68 7.70 10.29
CA VAL A 124 1.75 7.16 8.93
C VAL A 124 1.54 8.27 7.94
N LYS A 125 2.41 8.36 6.94
CA LYS A 125 2.35 9.32 5.85
C LYS A 125 1.93 8.61 4.56
N LEU A 126 1.04 9.21 3.79
CA LEU A 126 0.72 8.81 2.42
C LEU A 126 1.42 9.75 1.45
N ALA A 127 2.13 9.19 0.47
CA ALA A 127 2.69 9.96 -0.64
C ALA A 127 2.24 9.39 -1.98
N LYS A 128 2.10 10.24 -3.00
CA LYS A 128 1.86 9.90 -4.42
C LYS A 128 3.08 10.34 -5.24
N PRO A 129 4.18 9.57 -5.25
CA PRO A 129 5.46 10.03 -5.80
C PRO A 129 5.43 10.32 -7.30
N SER A 130 4.64 9.57 -8.07
CA SER A 130 4.59 9.72 -9.52
C SER A 130 3.40 10.59 -9.95
N PRO A 131 3.58 11.63 -10.77
CA PRO A 131 2.46 12.43 -11.29
C PRO A 131 1.62 11.68 -12.34
N LEU A 132 2.13 10.55 -12.87
CA LEU A 132 1.48 9.76 -13.92
C LEU A 132 0.76 8.51 -13.38
N SER A 133 0.82 8.29 -12.07
CA SER A 133 0.19 7.14 -11.41
C SER A 133 -0.50 7.60 -10.14
N THR A 134 -1.66 7.03 -9.86
CA THR A 134 -2.35 7.23 -8.59
C THR A 134 -1.87 6.25 -7.53
N THR A 135 -0.92 5.36 -7.84
CA THR A 135 -0.30 4.48 -6.84
C THR A 135 0.32 5.33 -5.71
N ALA A 136 -0.05 5.00 -4.48
CA ALA A 136 0.46 5.67 -3.30
C ALA A 136 1.40 4.78 -2.48
N VAL A 137 2.27 5.41 -1.71
CA VAL A 137 3.21 4.76 -0.80
C VAL A 137 2.94 5.25 0.62
N LEU A 138 2.70 4.31 1.53
CA LEU A 138 2.62 4.56 2.96
C LEU A 138 3.97 4.31 3.60
N SER A 139 4.41 5.26 4.42
CA SER A 139 5.58 5.13 5.27
C SER A 139 5.18 5.39 6.72
N VAL A 140 5.74 4.63 7.65
CA VAL A 140 5.59 4.87 9.09
C VAL A 140 6.83 5.58 9.64
N ALA A 141 6.63 6.58 10.49
CA ALA A 141 7.73 7.28 11.14
C ALA A 141 8.41 6.40 12.21
N PRO A 142 9.75 6.45 12.36
CA PRO A 142 10.45 5.79 13.45
C PRO A 142 9.92 6.25 14.83
N PRO A 143 9.97 5.38 15.87
CA PRO A 143 10.58 4.06 15.89
C PRO A 143 9.66 2.92 15.42
N HIS A 144 8.45 3.24 14.95
CA HIS A 144 7.44 2.25 14.59
C HIS A 144 7.74 1.55 13.25
N ARG A 145 7.14 0.37 13.06
CA ARG A 145 7.30 -0.45 11.84
C ARG A 145 5.98 -1.06 11.42
N PHE A 146 5.85 -1.31 10.12
CA PHE A 146 4.79 -2.18 9.61
C PHE A 146 5.05 -3.63 10.02
N ASP A 147 3.98 -4.41 10.07
CA ASP A 147 4.05 -5.86 10.29
C ASP A 147 4.71 -6.60 9.12
N GLY A 148 5.28 -7.77 9.39
CA GLY A 148 5.79 -8.68 8.36
C GLY A 148 7.05 -8.21 7.65
N HIS A 149 7.94 -7.48 8.35
CA HIS A 149 9.24 -6.98 7.85
C HIS A 149 9.11 -6.12 6.59
N VAL A 150 8.12 -5.22 6.59
CA VAL A 150 7.85 -4.30 5.50
C VAL A 150 8.36 -2.91 5.86
N ASP A 151 9.14 -2.30 4.96
CA ASP A 151 9.67 -0.95 5.09
C ASP A 151 8.67 0.11 4.60
N ALA A 152 7.86 -0.22 3.59
CA ALA A 152 6.76 0.62 3.11
C ALA A 152 5.63 -0.20 2.47
N VAL A 153 4.41 0.32 2.53
CA VAL A 153 3.24 -0.28 1.85
C VAL A 153 2.95 0.50 0.58
N VAL A 154 2.68 -0.19 -0.52
CA VAL A 154 2.32 0.40 -1.81
C VAL A 154 0.86 0.07 -2.09
N LEU A 155 0.03 1.10 -2.17
CA LEU A 155 -1.38 1.02 -2.57
C LEU A 155 -1.45 1.11 -4.09
N VAL A 156 -1.38 -0.06 -4.74
CA VAL A 156 -1.22 -0.20 -6.19
C VAL A 156 -2.51 0.19 -6.90
N ASP A 157 -2.44 1.15 -7.83
CA ASP A 157 -3.48 1.37 -8.83
C ASP A 157 -3.21 0.51 -10.07
N ARG A 158 -2.26 0.94 -10.90
CA ARG A 158 -1.90 0.26 -12.15
C ARG A 158 -0.42 -0.01 -12.30
N THR A 159 0.41 0.97 -11.95
CA THR A 159 1.85 0.92 -12.15
C THR A 159 2.58 1.17 -10.84
N VAL A 160 3.67 0.44 -10.62
CA VAL A 160 4.67 0.73 -9.61
C VAL A 160 5.97 1.04 -10.35
N VAL A 161 6.64 2.10 -9.96
CA VAL A 161 7.88 2.55 -10.60
C VAL A 161 8.99 2.49 -9.57
N MET A 162 10.09 1.85 -9.93
CA MET A 162 11.27 1.69 -9.09
C MET A 162 12.48 2.30 -9.78
N GLY A 163 13.36 2.94 -9.02
CA GLY A 163 14.60 3.52 -9.55
C GLY A 163 15.19 4.57 -8.60
N ALA A 164 16.23 5.28 -9.03
CA ALA A 164 16.90 6.28 -8.20
C ALA A 164 16.11 7.59 -8.03
N GLY A 165 15.22 7.88 -8.97
CA GLY A 165 14.46 9.13 -9.06
C GLY A 165 13.50 9.34 -7.88
N ARG A 166 13.23 10.61 -7.55
CA ARG A 166 12.27 11.00 -6.50
C ARG A 166 10.82 10.68 -6.87
N ASP A 167 10.52 10.59 -8.17
CA ASP A 167 9.19 10.28 -8.69
C ASP A 167 8.94 8.75 -8.78
N CYS A 168 9.89 7.94 -8.30
CA CYS A 168 9.73 6.49 -8.17
C CYS A 168 9.01 6.16 -6.86
N HIS A 169 8.04 5.26 -6.93
CA HIS A 169 7.34 4.72 -5.76
C HIS A 169 8.33 3.98 -4.85
N LEU A 170 9.23 3.20 -5.45
CA LEU A 170 10.25 2.42 -4.76
C LEU A 170 11.63 2.98 -5.10
N ARG A 171 12.28 3.63 -4.14
CA ARG A 171 13.57 4.27 -4.38
C ARG A 171 14.74 3.30 -4.22
N HIS A 172 15.35 2.93 -5.34
CA HIS A 172 16.61 2.20 -5.40
C HIS A 172 17.73 3.15 -5.82
N ARG A 173 18.48 3.67 -4.85
CA ARG A 173 19.42 4.79 -5.06
C ARG A 173 20.53 4.48 -6.07
N ASP A 174 20.96 3.23 -6.12
CA ASP A 174 22.05 2.78 -7.00
C ASP A 174 21.54 2.20 -8.32
N ALA A 175 20.24 2.35 -8.61
CA ALA A 175 19.69 1.81 -9.85
C ALA A 175 20.12 2.66 -11.05
N SER A 176 20.67 2.02 -12.07
CA SER A 176 21.09 2.69 -13.31
C SER A 176 19.90 3.09 -14.19
N GLN A 177 18.79 2.37 -14.08
CA GLN A 177 17.58 2.57 -14.87
C GLN A 177 16.34 2.40 -13.98
N MET A 178 15.22 2.98 -14.43
CA MET A 178 13.93 2.71 -13.80
C MET A 178 13.38 1.35 -14.23
N VAL A 179 12.66 0.69 -13.34
CA VAL A 179 11.84 -0.48 -13.64
C VAL A 179 10.38 -0.12 -13.42
N VAL A 180 9.54 -0.47 -14.39
CA VAL A 180 8.08 -0.29 -14.31
C VAL A 180 7.45 -1.65 -14.12
N LEU A 181 6.74 -1.82 -13.01
CA LEU A 181 5.95 -3.00 -12.69
C LEU A 181 4.47 -2.70 -12.93
N VAL A 182 3.74 -3.70 -13.45
CA VAL A 182 2.30 -3.63 -13.71
C VAL A 182 1.65 -4.91 -13.20
N TYR A 183 0.54 -4.74 -12.47
CA TYR A 183 -0.30 -5.85 -12.09
C TYR A 183 -1.38 -6.10 -13.15
N ARG A 184 -1.49 -7.34 -13.62
CA ARG A 184 -2.48 -7.79 -14.61
C ARG A 184 -3.24 -9.00 -14.03
N PRO A 185 -4.38 -9.40 -14.62
CA PRO A 185 -5.07 -10.63 -14.22
C PRO A 185 -4.18 -11.88 -14.29
N SER A 186 -3.19 -11.91 -15.20
CA SER A 186 -2.21 -12.98 -15.32
C SER A 186 -1.06 -12.92 -14.30
N GLY A 187 -1.05 -11.93 -13.42
CA GLY A 187 0.00 -11.69 -12.45
C GLY A 187 0.86 -10.46 -12.73
N TRP A 188 2.02 -10.41 -12.09
CA TRP A 188 2.94 -9.28 -12.15
C TRP A 188 3.87 -9.39 -13.35
N VAL A 189 4.00 -8.29 -14.09
CA VAL A 189 5.00 -8.13 -15.14
C VAL A 189 5.78 -6.85 -14.91
N GLY A 190 7.00 -6.79 -15.43
CA GLY A 190 7.84 -5.61 -15.34
C GLY A 190 8.74 -5.44 -16.56
N LYS A 191 9.25 -4.23 -16.75
CA LYS A 191 10.23 -3.93 -17.79
C LYS A 191 11.23 -2.88 -17.32
N VAL A 192 12.42 -2.89 -17.94
CA VAL A 192 13.45 -1.87 -17.72
C VAL A 192 13.22 -0.69 -18.66
N GLY A 193 13.23 0.52 -18.11
CA GLY A 193 13.03 1.74 -18.87
C GLY A 193 11.67 1.82 -19.57
N LEU A 194 11.56 2.72 -20.55
CA LEU A 194 10.33 2.91 -21.31
C LEU A 194 10.19 1.92 -22.47
N ASP A 195 11.30 1.43 -23.02
CA ASP A 195 11.32 0.61 -24.24
C ASP A 195 11.73 -0.84 -24.00
N GLY A 196 11.91 -1.25 -22.74
CA GLY A 196 12.27 -2.62 -22.41
C GLY A 196 11.15 -3.63 -22.66
N GLU A 197 11.56 -4.88 -22.82
CA GLU A 197 10.66 -6.02 -22.95
C GLU A 197 9.96 -6.34 -21.62
N TRP A 198 8.71 -6.78 -21.71
CA TRP A 198 7.95 -7.23 -20.54
C TRP A 198 8.42 -8.62 -20.09
N LEU A 199 8.79 -8.71 -18.82
CA LEU A 199 9.17 -9.94 -18.14
C LEU A 199 8.18 -10.25 -17.02
N GLU A 200 7.81 -11.52 -16.89
CA GLU A 200 6.95 -12.02 -15.81
C GLU A 200 7.73 -12.10 -14.48
N LEU A 201 7.13 -11.60 -13.40
CA LEU A 201 7.64 -11.79 -12.05
C LEU A 201 6.97 -13.02 -11.43
N ARG A 202 7.73 -14.11 -11.32
CA ARG A 202 7.22 -15.36 -10.75
C ARG A 202 7.39 -15.36 -9.23
N ALA A 203 6.31 -15.70 -8.53
CA ALA A 203 6.34 -15.80 -7.08
C ALA A 203 7.42 -16.80 -6.59
N GLY A 204 8.16 -16.42 -5.54
CA GLY A 204 9.24 -17.20 -4.94
C GLY A 204 10.52 -17.29 -5.78
N ARG A 205 10.60 -16.63 -6.94
CA ARG A 205 11.80 -16.63 -7.79
C ARG A 205 12.39 -15.22 -7.90
N PRO A 206 13.71 -15.06 -7.67
CA PRO A 206 14.40 -13.82 -7.97
C PRO A 206 14.27 -13.49 -9.46
N THR A 207 14.00 -12.22 -9.74
CA THR A 207 13.91 -11.65 -11.09
C THR A 207 14.80 -10.41 -11.14
N SER A 208 15.72 -10.38 -12.11
CA SER A 208 16.61 -9.24 -12.33
C SER A 208 16.14 -8.43 -13.54
N MET A 209 16.03 -7.12 -13.37
CA MET A 209 15.65 -6.15 -14.39
C MET A 209 16.65 -5.00 -14.37
N GLY A 210 17.64 -5.05 -15.25
CA GLY A 210 18.78 -4.11 -15.23
C GLY A 210 19.63 -4.34 -13.98
N SER A 211 19.90 -3.28 -13.23
CA SER A 211 20.68 -3.34 -11.98
C SER A 211 19.84 -3.69 -10.74
N ILE A 212 18.55 -3.97 -10.90
CA ILE A 212 17.62 -4.23 -9.80
C ILE A 212 17.28 -5.71 -9.78
N THR A 213 17.48 -6.36 -8.64
CA THR A 213 17.02 -7.73 -8.37
C THR A 213 15.92 -7.70 -7.33
N MET A 214 14.85 -8.47 -7.56
CA MET A 214 13.71 -8.52 -6.66
C MET A 214 13.07 -9.91 -6.62
N THR A 215 12.42 -10.23 -5.51
CA THR A 215 11.64 -11.47 -5.34
C THR A 215 10.23 -11.12 -4.90
N LEU A 216 9.23 -11.66 -5.60
CA LEU A 216 7.81 -11.47 -5.31
C LEU A 216 7.27 -12.69 -4.54
N GLU A 217 6.39 -12.47 -3.57
CA GLU A 217 5.73 -13.53 -2.78
C GLU A 217 4.24 -13.18 -2.56
N SER A 218 3.39 -14.19 -2.42
CA SER A 218 2.03 -13.99 -1.88
C SER A 218 2.10 -13.74 -0.37
N ALA A 219 1.32 -12.79 0.17
CA ALA A 219 1.41 -12.36 1.57
C ALA A 219 0.09 -12.42 2.36
#